data_AF-A0A2V8CFG0-F1
#
_entry.id   AF-A0A2V8CFG0-F1
#
_cell.length_a   1.000
_cell.length_b   1.000
_cell.length_c   1.000
_cell.angle_alpha   90.00
_cell.angle_beta   90.00
_cell.angle_gamma   90.00
#
_symmetry.space_group_name_H-M   'P 1'
#
loop_
_entity.id
_entity.type
_entity.pdbx_description
1 polymer ?
#
loop_
_entity_poly.entity_id
_entity_poly.type
_entity_poly.pdbx_seq_one_letter_code
_entity_poly.pdbx_strand_id
1 'polypeptide(L)'
;MILALCLGISGSAAAQSNVTSADIQRLQDTIYDASRDISQVRSRDQALASQLQAELDDARDEAAYLKVKLRRNEPIARSEYSDVRDRIENIRSRARGDSGGGYTPPAGSSSEPARTEQSRPTPTTGRSQNPNEIPVGTEFDVRLQKSLSSATAQVEDRFDATTMVDLRDERGRVLVPAGSVMRGIVSSVNKAGRVDRKGSLTVAFDRVTIDGRSYPMRATVTQALQSEGIAGEKEKIGIGAGAGAILGAILGGAKGALAGILIGAGGTVAATEGKDVELPSGTVLRVRLDSPLNLQR
;
A
#
# COMPACT_ATOMS: atom_id res chain seq x y z
N MET A 1 -47.90 8.66 59.29
CA MET A 1 -46.79 7.74 58.96
C MET A 1 -46.79 7.60 57.44
N ILE A 2 -45.86 8.28 56.77
CA ILE A 2 -45.85 8.53 55.32
C ILE A 2 -45.23 7.34 54.59
N LEU A 3 -45.91 6.85 53.55
CA LEU A 3 -45.39 5.88 52.59
C LEU A 3 -45.35 6.57 51.22
N ALA A 4 -44.16 6.92 50.74
CA ALA A 4 -43.94 7.37 49.36
C ALA A 4 -42.63 6.72 48.87
N LEU A 5 -42.79 5.64 48.11
CA LEU A 5 -41.74 4.87 47.48
C LEU A 5 -41.53 5.42 46.06
N CYS A 6 -40.56 6.33 45.89
CA CYS A 6 -40.11 6.79 44.58
C CYS A 6 -38.88 5.98 44.16
N LEU A 7 -39.07 4.91 43.37
CA LEU A 7 -38.00 4.33 42.56
C LEU A 7 -37.78 5.21 41.34
N GLY A 8 -36.79 6.09 41.41
CA GLY A 8 -36.16 6.71 40.24
C GLY A 8 -34.78 6.11 40.05
N ILE A 9 -34.70 4.88 39.52
CA ILE A 9 -33.40 4.35 39.08
C ILE A 9 -33.17 4.87 37.67
N SER A 10 -32.23 5.80 37.63
CA SER A 10 -31.54 6.37 36.49
C SER A 10 -31.52 5.45 35.28
N GLY A 11 -32.09 5.94 34.16
CA GLY A 11 -31.85 5.33 32.87
C GLY A 11 -30.35 5.23 32.64
N SER A 12 -29.88 3.99 32.46
CA SER A 12 -28.55 3.71 31.96
C SER A 12 -28.46 4.31 30.56
N ALA A 13 -28.00 5.55 30.48
CA ALA A 13 -27.48 6.10 29.25
C ALA A 13 -26.34 5.18 28.84
N ALA A 14 -26.61 4.28 27.90
CA ALA A 14 -25.59 3.53 27.20
C ALA A 14 -24.64 4.56 26.59
N ALA A 15 -23.53 4.82 27.29
CA ALA A 15 -22.45 5.65 26.80
C ALA A 15 -21.93 4.96 25.55
N GLN A 16 -22.41 5.39 24.38
CA GLN A 16 -21.87 5.02 23.10
C GLN A 16 -20.41 5.47 23.10
N SER A 17 -19.52 4.51 23.38
CA SER A 17 -18.09 4.73 23.45
C SER A 17 -17.59 4.94 22.02
N ASN A 18 -17.48 6.21 21.63
CA ASN A 18 -16.91 6.59 20.34
C ASN A 18 -15.54 5.93 20.14
N VAL A 19 -15.25 5.55 18.89
CA VAL A 19 -13.95 4.98 18.51
C VAL A 19 -12.86 6.01 18.77
N THR A 20 -11.77 5.59 19.42
CA THR A 20 -10.67 6.48 19.83
C THR A 20 -9.45 6.33 18.91
N SER A 21 -8.51 7.27 19.00
CA SER A 21 -7.21 7.16 18.33
C SER A 21 -6.43 5.90 18.74
N ALA A 22 -6.58 5.44 19.99
CA ALA A 22 -5.98 4.20 20.47
C ALA A 22 -6.57 2.96 19.79
N ASP A 23 -7.87 2.98 19.48
CA ASP A 23 -8.52 1.89 18.74
C ASP A 23 -8.00 1.82 17.29
N ILE A 24 -7.85 2.97 16.63
CA ILE A 24 -7.23 3.04 15.29
C ILE A 24 -5.77 2.59 15.30
N GLN A 25 -5.03 2.88 16.37
CA GLN A 25 -3.65 2.40 16.51
C GLN A 25 -3.61 0.87 16.57
N ARG A 26 -4.47 0.25 17.39
CA ARG A 26 -4.59 -1.22 17.46
C ARG A 26 -4.95 -1.84 16.10
N LEU A 27 -5.79 -1.18 15.31
CA LEU A 27 -6.14 -1.62 13.96
C LEU A 27 -4.94 -1.59 13.00
N GLN A 28 -4.06 -0.59 13.12
CA GLN A 28 -2.82 -0.53 12.33
C GLN A 28 -1.85 -1.63 12.74
N ASP A 29 -1.76 -1.93 14.03
CA ASP A 29 -0.93 -3.02 14.56
C ASP A 29 -1.43 -4.39 14.05
N THR A 30 -2.75 -4.63 14.02
CA THR A 30 -3.30 -5.90 13.48
C THR A 30 -3.11 -6.03 11.97
N ILE A 31 -3.17 -4.94 11.20
CA ILE A 31 -2.85 -4.94 9.77
C ILE A 31 -1.38 -5.31 9.54
N TYR A 32 -0.47 -4.80 10.38
CA TYR A 32 0.94 -5.13 10.31
C TYR A 32 1.18 -6.63 10.57
N ASP A 33 0.54 -7.17 11.61
CA ASP A 33 0.60 -8.61 11.92
C ASP A 33 0.01 -9.46 10.80
N ALA A 34 -1.14 -9.09 10.25
CA ALA A 34 -1.76 -9.81 9.12
C ALA A 34 -0.85 -9.83 7.88
N SER A 35 -0.17 -8.73 7.57
CA SER A 35 0.78 -8.66 6.47
C SER A 35 1.97 -9.61 6.66
N ARG A 36 2.43 -9.77 7.90
CA ARG A 36 3.49 -10.71 8.27
C ARG A 36 3.03 -12.15 8.08
N ASP A 37 1.82 -12.47 8.53
CA ASP A 37 1.23 -13.81 8.41
C ASP A 37 1.04 -14.19 6.91
N ILE A 38 0.53 -13.27 6.08
CA ILE A 38 0.38 -13.50 4.63
C ILE A 38 1.74 -13.72 3.95
N SER A 39 2.78 -13.00 4.37
CA SER A 39 4.13 -13.15 3.82
C SER A 39 4.69 -14.56 4.05
N GLN A 40 4.34 -15.19 5.17
CA GLN A 40 4.70 -16.59 5.43
C GLN A 40 3.94 -17.55 4.51
N VAL A 41 2.65 -17.30 4.26
CA VAL A 41 1.82 -18.11 3.36
C VAL A 41 2.35 -18.09 1.93
N ARG A 42 2.88 -16.96 1.46
CA ARG A 42 3.38 -16.83 0.07
C ARG A 42 4.39 -17.91 -0.33
N SER A 43 5.18 -18.40 0.64
CA SER A 43 6.15 -19.48 0.43
C SER A 43 5.51 -20.86 0.20
N ARG A 44 4.27 -21.05 0.68
CA ARG A 44 3.52 -22.32 0.65
C ARG A 44 2.41 -22.31 -0.40
N ASP A 45 1.66 -21.21 -0.48
CA ASP A 45 0.54 -21.02 -1.39
C ASP A 45 0.51 -19.56 -1.89
N GLN A 46 1.06 -19.37 -3.09
CA GLN A 46 1.13 -18.05 -3.70
C GLN A 46 -0.25 -17.52 -4.12
N ALA A 47 -1.19 -18.40 -4.49
CA ALA A 47 -2.51 -17.99 -4.93
C ALA A 47 -3.33 -17.47 -3.74
N LEU A 48 -3.35 -18.22 -2.64
CA LEU A 48 -3.97 -17.81 -1.38
C LEU A 48 -3.34 -16.52 -0.85
N ALA A 49 -2.00 -16.43 -0.85
CA ALA A 49 -1.32 -15.22 -0.38
C ALA A 49 -1.68 -13.98 -1.22
N SER A 50 -1.86 -14.14 -2.53
CA SER A 50 -2.27 -13.04 -3.42
C SER A 50 -3.71 -12.61 -3.13
N GLN A 51 -4.61 -13.56 -2.89
CA GLN A 51 -6.00 -13.29 -2.52
C GLN A 51 -6.09 -12.57 -1.16
N LEU A 52 -5.42 -13.10 -0.14
CA LEU A 52 -5.41 -12.50 1.20
C LEU A 52 -4.74 -11.11 1.20
N GLN A 53 -3.74 -10.90 0.34
CA GLN A 53 -3.12 -9.60 0.17
C GLN A 53 -4.12 -8.57 -0.38
N ALA A 54 -4.90 -8.91 -1.40
CA ALA A 54 -5.92 -8.03 -1.95
C ALA A 54 -7.00 -7.67 -0.90
N GLU A 55 -7.45 -8.67 -0.14
CA GLU A 55 -8.42 -8.44 0.95
C GLU A 55 -7.83 -7.57 2.08
N LEU A 56 -6.54 -7.71 2.38
CA LEU A 56 -5.85 -6.87 3.36
C LEU A 56 -5.66 -5.44 2.87
N ASP A 57 -5.45 -5.25 1.57
CA ASP A 57 -5.35 -3.93 0.95
C ASP A 57 -6.70 -3.19 1.00
N ASP A 58 -7.82 -3.87 0.76
CA ASP A 58 -9.16 -3.29 0.98
C ASP A 58 -9.37 -2.88 2.45
N ALA A 59 -9.00 -3.74 3.41
CA ALA A 59 -9.12 -3.43 4.83
C ALA A 59 -8.20 -2.27 5.28
N ARG A 60 -7.05 -2.08 4.61
CA ARG A 60 -6.15 -0.93 4.82
C ARG A 60 -6.80 0.37 4.40
N ASP A 61 -7.49 0.37 3.27
CA ASP A 61 -8.22 1.55 2.78
C ASP A 61 -9.36 1.94 3.71
N GLU A 62 -10.11 0.95 4.23
CA GLU A 62 -11.15 1.17 5.24
C GLU A 62 -10.57 1.73 6.55
N ALA A 63 -9.44 1.18 7.04
CA ALA A 63 -8.75 1.70 8.22
C ALA A 63 -8.24 3.15 8.00
N ALA A 64 -7.77 3.47 6.80
CA ALA A 64 -7.38 4.82 6.43
C ALA A 64 -8.58 5.78 6.44
N TYR A 65 -9.74 5.35 5.95
CA TYR A 65 -10.99 6.10 6.01
C TYR A 65 -11.41 6.41 7.46
N LEU A 66 -11.36 5.41 8.35
CA LEU A 66 -11.65 5.62 9.79
C LEU A 66 -10.69 6.64 10.42
N LYS A 67 -9.39 6.57 10.10
CA LYS A 67 -8.40 7.55 10.58
C LYS A 67 -8.69 8.97 10.07
N VAL A 68 -9.19 9.11 8.84
CA VAL A 68 -9.58 10.41 8.28
C VAL A 68 -10.82 10.95 8.98
N LYS A 69 -11.85 10.13 9.19
CA LYS A 69 -13.05 10.53 9.97
C LYS A 69 -12.67 11.05 11.35
N LEU A 70 -11.81 10.33 12.08
CA LEU A 70 -11.33 10.74 13.40
C LEU A 70 -10.60 12.09 13.39
N ARG A 71 -9.78 12.35 12.37
CA ARG A 71 -9.09 13.64 12.23
C ARG A 71 -10.03 14.79 11.87
N ARG A 72 -11.17 14.51 11.25
CA ARG A 72 -12.21 15.49 10.91
C ARG A 72 -13.21 15.70 12.04
N ASN A 73 -13.00 15.09 13.22
CA ASN A 73 -13.96 15.04 14.32
C ASN A 73 -15.34 14.49 13.89
N GLU A 74 -15.38 13.68 12.83
CA GLU A 74 -16.60 13.00 12.41
C GLU A 74 -16.84 11.77 13.31
N PRO A 75 -18.08 11.54 13.77
CA PRO A 75 -18.40 10.38 14.59
C PRO A 75 -18.20 9.08 13.80
N ILE A 76 -17.52 8.12 14.40
CA ILE A 76 -17.34 6.78 13.86
C ILE A 76 -18.22 5.82 14.65
N ALA A 77 -19.11 5.12 13.95
CA ALA A 77 -19.91 4.08 14.58
C ALA A 77 -19.01 2.93 15.05
N ARG A 78 -19.28 2.40 16.25
CA ARG A 78 -18.54 1.26 16.81
C ARG A 78 -18.58 0.04 15.87
N SER A 79 -19.68 -0.12 15.13
CA SER A 79 -19.86 -1.17 14.12
C SER A 79 -18.88 -1.03 12.96
N GLU A 80 -18.69 0.18 12.42
CA GLU A 80 -17.73 0.41 11.33
C GLU A 80 -16.30 0.00 11.75
N TYR A 81 -15.91 0.28 13.00
CA TYR A 81 -14.62 -0.16 13.52
C TYR A 81 -14.56 -1.70 13.71
N SER A 82 -15.61 -2.31 14.25
CA SER A 82 -15.61 -3.77 14.46
C SER A 82 -15.59 -4.52 13.14
N ASP A 83 -16.29 -4.04 12.11
CA ASP A 83 -16.34 -4.69 10.81
C ASP A 83 -14.95 -4.78 10.18
N VAL A 84 -14.19 -3.67 10.20
CA VAL A 84 -12.81 -3.64 9.68
C VAL A 84 -11.91 -4.55 10.51
N ARG A 85 -12.02 -4.48 11.84
CA ARG A 85 -11.24 -5.34 12.76
C ARG A 85 -11.49 -6.82 12.49
N ASP A 86 -12.75 -7.24 12.40
CA ASP A 86 -13.14 -8.63 12.24
C ASP A 86 -12.70 -9.17 10.85
N ARG A 87 -12.74 -8.31 9.82
CA ARG A 87 -12.20 -8.62 8.49
C ARG A 87 -10.71 -8.91 8.53
N ILE A 88 -9.91 -8.07 9.21
CA ILE A 88 -8.47 -8.27 9.38
C ILE A 88 -8.19 -9.56 10.16
N GLU A 89 -8.95 -9.83 11.22
CA GLU A 89 -8.74 -11.04 12.03
C GLU A 89 -9.08 -12.32 11.25
N ASN A 90 -10.08 -12.26 10.36
CA ASN A 90 -10.42 -13.35 9.44
C ASN A 90 -9.32 -13.59 8.39
N ILE A 91 -8.75 -12.52 7.81
CA ILE A 91 -7.60 -12.64 6.92
C ILE A 91 -6.43 -13.31 7.65
N ARG A 92 -6.19 -12.92 8.89
CA ARG A 92 -5.12 -13.43 9.72
C ARG A 92 -5.32 -14.88 10.15
N SER A 93 -6.54 -15.31 10.45
CA SER A 93 -6.83 -16.73 10.74
C SER A 93 -6.61 -17.62 9.51
N ARG A 94 -7.09 -17.17 8.34
CA ARG A 94 -6.82 -17.84 7.06
C ARG A 94 -5.33 -17.88 6.72
N ALA A 95 -4.60 -16.80 7.00
CA ALA A 95 -3.15 -16.76 6.77
C ALA A 95 -2.37 -17.70 7.69
N ARG A 96 -2.78 -17.86 8.94
CA ARG A 96 -2.12 -18.79 9.89
C ARG A 96 -2.49 -20.26 9.63
N GLY A 97 -3.42 -20.53 8.72
CA GLY A 97 -3.95 -21.87 8.47
C GLY A 97 -4.79 -22.39 9.63
N ASP A 98 -5.22 -21.51 10.54
CA ASP A 98 -6.06 -21.83 11.69
C ASP A 98 -7.53 -21.83 11.25
N SER A 99 -7.86 -22.72 10.31
CA SER A 99 -9.23 -23.06 9.98
C SER A 99 -9.77 -24.04 11.03
N GLY A 100 -9.77 -23.61 12.30
CA GLY A 100 -10.41 -24.28 13.43
C GLY A 100 -11.78 -23.67 13.70
N GLY A 101 -12.78 -24.01 12.87
CA GLY A 101 -14.17 -23.55 13.03
C GLY A 101 -15.12 -24.41 12.19
N GLY A 102 -15.64 -25.48 12.79
CA GLY A 102 -16.27 -26.62 12.11
C GLY A 102 -17.45 -26.33 11.17
N TYR A 103 -17.38 -26.95 9.99
CA TYR A 103 -18.52 -27.60 9.35
C TYR A 103 -18.03 -28.90 8.71
N THR A 104 -18.43 -30.03 9.29
CA THR A 104 -18.26 -31.36 8.67
C THR A 104 -19.59 -31.69 8.00
N PRO A 105 -19.70 -31.73 6.67
CA PRO A 105 -20.88 -32.30 6.03
C PRO A 105 -20.93 -33.80 6.35
N PRO A 106 -22.10 -34.36 6.69
CA PRO A 106 -22.21 -35.78 6.97
C PRO A 106 -21.89 -36.58 5.70
N ALA A 107 -21.07 -37.62 5.88
CA ALA A 107 -20.88 -38.65 4.88
C ALA A 107 -22.20 -39.39 4.66
N GLY A 108 -22.75 -39.25 3.46
CA GLY A 108 -23.89 -40.00 2.96
C GLY A 108 -23.80 -40.12 1.43
N SER A 109 -23.43 -41.32 0.99
CA SER A 109 -23.69 -41.99 -0.29
C SER A 109 -24.29 -41.14 -1.42
N SER A 110 -23.69 -41.05 -2.61
CA SER A 110 -23.67 -42.16 -3.56
C SER A 110 -22.84 -41.80 -4.80
N SER A 111 -22.09 -42.79 -5.26
CA SER A 111 -21.48 -42.84 -6.59
C SER A 111 -22.54 -43.13 -7.65
N GLU A 112 -22.62 -42.33 -8.72
CA GLU A 112 -22.87 -42.83 -10.07
C GLU A 112 -22.37 -41.82 -11.14
N PRO A 113 -21.80 -42.28 -12.28
CA PRO A 113 -21.14 -41.42 -13.26
C PRO A 113 -22.10 -41.05 -14.40
N ALA A 114 -22.11 -39.79 -14.82
CA ALA A 114 -22.64 -39.43 -16.13
C ALA A 114 -21.92 -38.19 -16.66
N ARG A 115 -21.16 -38.45 -17.71
CA ARG A 115 -20.47 -37.52 -18.58
C ARG A 115 -21.49 -36.59 -19.25
N THR A 116 -21.36 -35.28 -19.01
CA THR A 116 -21.82 -34.28 -19.97
C THR A 116 -20.82 -33.14 -20.02
N GLU A 117 -20.39 -32.86 -21.23
CA GLU A 117 -19.43 -31.85 -21.65
C GLU A 117 -19.84 -30.47 -21.13
N GLN A 118 -19.02 -29.89 -20.25
CA GLN A 118 -19.08 -28.47 -19.97
C GLN A 118 -17.67 -27.91 -20.21
N SER A 119 -17.56 -27.19 -21.32
CA SER A 119 -16.40 -26.42 -21.74
C SER A 119 -15.96 -25.49 -20.61
N ARG A 120 -15.04 -26.00 -19.77
CA ARG A 120 -14.30 -25.20 -18.83
C ARG A 120 -13.28 -24.42 -19.66
N PRO A 121 -13.30 -23.08 -19.69
CA PRO A 121 -12.10 -22.37 -20.09
C PRO A 121 -11.04 -22.75 -19.05
N THR A 122 -10.07 -23.56 -19.47
CA THR A 122 -8.82 -23.72 -18.75
C THR A 122 -8.27 -22.31 -18.53
N PRO A 123 -8.07 -21.82 -17.30
CA PRO A 123 -7.13 -20.75 -17.10
C PRO A 123 -5.77 -21.36 -17.45
N THR A 124 -5.36 -21.20 -18.71
CA THR A 124 -3.95 -21.29 -19.08
C THR A 124 -3.25 -20.12 -18.40
N THR A 125 -3.05 -20.19 -17.08
CA THR A 125 -1.99 -19.44 -16.43
C THR A 125 -0.73 -20.27 -16.62
N GLY A 126 -0.30 -20.34 -17.89
CA GLY A 126 1.09 -20.57 -18.19
C GLY A 126 1.84 -19.41 -17.56
N ARG A 127 2.40 -19.65 -16.38
CA ARG A 127 3.43 -18.79 -15.78
C ARG A 127 4.64 -18.90 -16.71
N SER A 128 4.63 -18.19 -17.85
CA SER A 128 5.87 -17.84 -18.52
C SER A 128 6.54 -16.81 -17.61
N GLN A 129 7.29 -17.28 -16.61
CA GLN A 129 8.36 -16.48 -16.02
C GLN A 129 9.37 -16.25 -17.14
N ASN A 130 9.08 -15.31 -18.03
CA ASN A 130 10.07 -14.86 -18.99
C ASN A 130 11.24 -14.35 -18.14
N PRO A 131 12.45 -14.95 -18.23
CA PRO A 131 13.56 -14.59 -17.34
C PRO A 131 14.05 -13.15 -17.50
N ASN A 132 13.48 -12.42 -18.45
CA ASN A 132 13.74 -11.04 -18.80
C ASN A 132 12.48 -10.17 -18.62
N GLU A 133 11.51 -10.60 -17.82
CA GLU A 133 10.31 -9.82 -17.54
C GLU A 133 10.25 -9.50 -16.05
N ILE A 134 9.96 -8.24 -15.74
CA ILE A 134 9.70 -7.79 -14.38
C ILE A 134 8.18 -7.78 -14.20
N PRO A 135 7.62 -8.57 -13.27
CA PRO A 135 6.17 -8.66 -13.08
C PRO A 135 5.54 -7.34 -12.65
N VAL A 136 4.27 -7.15 -13.03
CA VAL A 136 3.40 -6.11 -12.46
C VAL A 136 3.40 -6.19 -10.93
N GLY A 137 3.32 -5.03 -10.28
CA GLY A 137 3.36 -4.90 -8.83
C GLY A 137 4.76 -4.86 -8.22
N THR A 138 5.82 -5.07 -9.01
CA THR A 138 7.19 -4.86 -8.54
C THR A 138 7.38 -3.41 -8.08
N GLU A 139 7.95 -3.22 -6.90
CA GLU A 139 8.20 -1.90 -6.31
C GLU A 139 9.67 -1.49 -6.46
N PHE A 140 9.90 -0.21 -6.75
CA PHE A 140 11.21 0.41 -6.83
C PHE A 140 11.28 1.55 -5.83
N ASP A 141 12.37 1.61 -5.08
CA ASP A 141 12.72 2.79 -4.29
C ASP A 141 13.66 3.65 -5.17
N VAL A 142 13.19 4.84 -5.57
CA VAL A 142 13.91 5.74 -6.47
C VAL A 142 14.18 7.07 -5.80
N ARG A 143 15.34 7.66 -6.06
CA ARG A 143 15.70 8.99 -5.57
C ARG A 143 15.48 10.02 -6.66
N LEU A 144 14.66 11.02 -6.38
CA LEU A 144 14.40 12.15 -7.27
C LEU A 144 15.69 12.98 -7.45
N GLN A 145 16.05 13.30 -8.70
CA GLN A 145 17.31 14.02 -8.97
C GLN A 145 17.19 15.54 -8.78
N LYS A 146 16.05 16.12 -9.14
CA LYS A 146 15.78 17.56 -9.08
C LYS A 146 14.52 17.82 -8.28
N SER A 147 14.42 18.99 -7.66
CA SER A 147 13.19 19.37 -6.96
C SER A 147 11.99 19.44 -7.91
N LEU A 148 10.83 19.01 -7.45
CA LEU A 148 9.56 19.07 -8.17
C LEU A 148 8.51 19.75 -7.28
N SER A 149 7.78 20.73 -7.81
CA SER A 149 6.79 21.48 -7.03
C SER A 149 5.53 21.77 -7.84
N SER A 150 4.37 21.72 -7.19
CA SER A 150 3.12 22.15 -7.86
C SER A 150 3.13 23.63 -8.21
N ALA A 151 3.90 24.46 -7.50
CA ALA A 151 3.98 25.90 -7.76
C ALA A 151 4.60 26.23 -9.13
N THR A 152 5.60 25.44 -9.54
CA THR A 152 6.42 25.72 -10.74
C THR A 152 6.20 24.73 -11.87
N ALA A 153 5.83 23.47 -11.56
CA ALA A 153 5.62 22.45 -12.56
C ALA A 153 4.43 22.76 -13.48
N GLN A 154 4.49 22.23 -14.68
CA GLN A 154 3.44 22.22 -15.68
C GLN A 154 3.10 20.77 -16.06
N VAL A 155 1.89 20.58 -16.60
CA VAL A 155 1.51 19.29 -17.18
C VAL A 155 2.45 18.98 -18.35
N GLU A 156 2.81 17.70 -18.50
CA GLU A 156 3.84 17.17 -19.41
C GLU A 156 5.31 17.44 -19.02
N ASP A 157 5.56 18.16 -17.92
CA ASP A 157 6.94 18.34 -17.44
C ASP A 157 7.61 17.00 -17.14
N ARG A 158 8.88 16.89 -17.54
CA ARG A 158 9.70 15.70 -17.35
C ARG A 158 10.59 15.84 -16.13
N PHE A 159 10.70 14.77 -15.37
CA PHE A 159 11.62 14.66 -14.26
C PHE A 159 12.30 13.29 -14.26
N ASP A 160 13.47 13.22 -13.63
CA ASP A 160 14.28 12.00 -13.58
C ASP A 160 14.52 11.60 -12.11
N ALA A 161 14.54 10.29 -11.87
CA ALA A 161 14.88 9.66 -10.60
C ALA A 161 15.84 8.48 -10.84
N THR A 162 16.60 8.07 -9.83
CA THR A 162 17.54 6.94 -9.92
C THR A 162 17.17 5.84 -8.95
N THR A 163 17.17 4.58 -9.41
CA THR A 163 16.99 3.43 -8.53
C THR A 163 18.05 3.42 -7.44
N MET A 164 17.65 3.10 -6.22
CA MET A 164 18.58 3.14 -5.08
C MET A 164 19.21 1.78 -4.76
N VAL A 165 18.56 0.68 -5.14
CA VAL A 165 19.02 -0.71 -4.92
C VAL A 165 18.87 -1.54 -6.18
N ASP A 166 19.62 -2.63 -6.24
CA ASP A 166 19.48 -3.64 -7.29
C ASP A 166 18.12 -4.34 -7.18
N LEU A 167 17.37 -4.39 -8.28
CA LEU A 167 16.30 -5.36 -8.46
C LEU A 167 16.91 -6.66 -8.97
N ARG A 168 16.66 -7.76 -8.26
CA ARG A 168 17.14 -9.10 -8.61
C ARG A 168 15.99 -10.05 -8.87
N ASP A 169 16.20 -11.00 -9.77
CA ASP A 169 15.25 -12.11 -9.97
C ASP A 169 15.37 -13.18 -8.87
N GLU A 170 14.50 -14.18 -8.92
CA GLU A 170 14.49 -15.33 -7.98
C GLU A 170 15.80 -16.12 -7.99
N ARG A 171 16.62 -15.99 -9.04
CA ARG A 171 17.93 -16.64 -9.19
C ARG A 171 19.09 -15.74 -8.75
N GLY A 172 18.81 -14.55 -8.23
CA GLY A 172 19.80 -13.58 -7.76
C GLY A 172 20.48 -12.77 -8.87
N ARG A 173 20.04 -12.88 -10.12
CA ARG A 173 20.55 -12.09 -11.25
C ARG A 173 20.00 -10.66 -11.14
N VAL A 174 20.86 -9.67 -11.32
CA VAL A 174 20.45 -8.26 -11.32
C VAL A 174 19.69 -7.96 -12.63
N LEU A 175 18.43 -7.60 -12.50
CA LEU A 175 17.56 -7.18 -13.62
C LEU A 175 17.60 -5.67 -13.82
N VAL A 176 17.66 -4.91 -12.72
CA VAL A 176 17.77 -3.44 -12.74
C VAL A 176 18.83 -3.05 -11.71
N PRO A 177 20.03 -2.63 -12.12
CA PRO A 177 21.06 -2.17 -11.19
C PRO A 177 20.63 -0.91 -10.44
N ALA A 178 21.17 -0.73 -9.23
CA ALA A 178 21.15 0.57 -8.56
C ALA A 178 21.76 1.65 -9.48
N GLY A 179 21.18 2.85 -9.47
CA GLY A 179 21.59 3.95 -10.34
C GLY A 179 20.92 3.98 -11.72
N SER A 180 20.08 2.99 -12.06
CA SER A 180 19.27 3.02 -13.28
C SER A 180 18.34 4.24 -13.28
N VAL A 181 18.24 4.93 -14.42
CA VAL A 181 17.49 6.18 -14.53
C VAL A 181 16.03 5.88 -14.89
N MET A 182 15.11 6.32 -14.05
CA MET A 182 13.67 6.29 -14.30
C MET A 182 13.19 7.69 -14.65
N ARG A 183 12.54 7.83 -15.80
CA ARG A 183 11.96 9.08 -16.28
C ARG A 183 10.46 9.09 -16.01
N GLY A 184 10.01 10.20 -15.44
CA GLY A 184 8.60 10.45 -15.17
C GLY A 184 8.06 11.65 -15.92
N ILE A 185 6.75 11.80 -15.77
CA ILE A 185 5.96 12.87 -16.34
C ILE A 185 4.94 13.37 -15.33
N VAL A 186 4.73 14.69 -15.32
CA VAL A 186 3.68 15.34 -14.56
C VAL A 186 2.38 15.30 -15.37
N SER A 187 1.39 14.54 -14.91
CA SER A 187 0.10 14.39 -15.62
C SER A 187 -0.96 15.38 -15.15
N SER A 188 -0.81 15.96 -13.96
CA SER A 188 -1.71 16.98 -13.44
C SER A 188 -1.00 17.88 -12.44
N VAL A 189 -1.35 19.16 -12.43
CA VAL A 189 -0.86 20.16 -11.47
C VAL A 189 -2.01 21.00 -10.99
N ASN A 190 -2.18 21.09 -9.68
CA ASN A 190 -3.04 22.05 -9.01
C ASN A 190 -2.17 22.92 -8.10
N LYS A 191 -2.12 24.23 -8.38
CA LYS A 191 -1.39 25.19 -7.55
C LYS A 191 -2.21 25.55 -6.33
N ALA A 192 -1.56 25.72 -5.19
CA ALA A 192 -2.24 26.19 -3.98
C ALA A 192 -2.76 27.62 -4.19
N GLY A 193 -4.06 27.74 -4.46
CA GLY A 193 -4.75 29.03 -4.52
C GLY A 193 -4.98 29.63 -3.13
N ARG A 194 -5.27 30.95 -3.08
CA ARG A 194 -5.67 31.63 -1.84
C ARG A 194 -6.93 31.03 -1.20
N VAL A 195 -7.82 30.49 -2.03
CA VAL A 195 -9.10 29.90 -1.62
C VAL A 195 -8.96 28.39 -1.39
N ASP A 196 -8.44 27.66 -2.39
CA ASP A 196 -8.41 26.19 -2.35
C ASP A 196 -7.28 25.61 -1.48
N ARG A 197 -6.27 26.41 -1.11
CA ARG A 197 -5.23 26.14 -0.10
C ARG A 197 -4.64 24.71 -0.12
N LYS A 198 -4.65 24.03 -1.26
CA LYS A 198 -4.24 22.63 -1.38
C LYS A 198 -3.59 22.43 -2.74
N GLY A 199 -2.26 22.54 -2.79
CA GLY A 199 -1.52 22.14 -3.99
C GLY A 199 -1.56 20.63 -4.18
N SER A 200 -1.62 20.18 -5.42
CA SER A 200 -1.44 18.78 -5.79
C SER A 200 -0.68 18.62 -7.10
N LEU A 201 -0.07 17.47 -7.27
CA LEU A 201 0.74 17.11 -8.41
C LEU A 201 0.57 15.62 -8.67
N THR A 202 0.09 15.22 -9.84
CA THR A 202 0.01 13.81 -10.22
C THR A 202 1.20 13.46 -11.09
N VAL A 203 1.92 12.40 -10.72
CA VAL A 203 3.12 11.96 -11.42
C VAL A 203 3.13 10.46 -11.65
N ALA A 204 3.72 10.07 -12.78
CA ALA A 204 3.93 8.68 -13.16
C ALA A 204 5.29 8.51 -13.82
N PHE A 205 5.76 7.27 -13.90
CA PHE A 205 6.98 6.87 -14.61
C PHE A 205 6.62 6.13 -15.89
N ASP A 206 7.19 6.57 -17.02
CA ASP A 206 6.89 6.05 -18.35
C ASP A 206 8.08 5.32 -19.00
N ARG A 207 9.28 5.46 -18.43
CA ARG A 207 10.50 4.88 -18.99
C ARG A 207 11.53 4.58 -17.90
N VAL A 208 12.22 3.45 -18.04
CA VAL A 208 13.45 3.14 -17.30
C VAL A 208 14.61 2.94 -18.27
N THR A 209 15.80 3.40 -17.89
CA THR A 209 17.05 3.20 -18.64
C THR A 209 18.00 2.36 -17.81
N ILE A 210 18.34 1.19 -18.34
CA ILE A 210 19.13 0.13 -17.70
C ILE A 210 20.32 -0.11 -18.62
N ASP A 211 21.55 0.07 -18.12
CA ASP A 211 22.78 -0.12 -18.90
C ASP A 211 22.77 0.59 -20.27
N GLY A 212 22.24 1.82 -20.30
CA GLY A 212 22.13 2.65 -21.50
C GLY A 212 20.98 2.28 -22.45
N ARG A 213 20.18 1.25 -22.13
CA ARG A 213 19.02 0.84 -22.92
C ARG A 213 17.73 1.32 -22.27
N SER A 214 16.86 1.96 -23.06
CA SER A 214 15.57 2.46 -22.57
C SER A 214 14.45 1.46 -22.82
N TYR A 215 13.66 1.21 -21.78
CA TYR A 215 12.50 0.35 -21.78
C TYR A 215 11.25 1.16 -21.41
N PRO A 216 10.16 1.09 -22.19
CA PRO A 216 8.90 1.72 -21.81
C PRO A 216 8.30 0.98 -20.62
N MET A 217 7.73 1.73 -19.68
CA MET A 217 7.07 1.16 -18.51
C MET A 217 5.81 1.98 -18.17
N ARG A 218 4.99 1.44 -17.29
CA ARG A 218 3.94 2.20 -16.60
C ARG A 218 4.10 1.94 -15.12
N ALA A 219 4.37 2.98 -14.35
CA ALA A 219 4.45 2.85 -12.92
C ALA A 219 3.97 4.11 -12.20
N THR A 220 3.38 3.88 -11.04
CA THR A 220 2.71 4.88 -10.23
C THR A 220 3.45 5.06 -8.92
N VAL A 221 3.53 6.29 -8.43
CA VAL A 221 4.08 6.58 -7.10
C VAL A 221 3.09 6.14 -6.03
N THR A 222 3.52 5.28 -5.10
CA THR A 222 2.68 4.79 -4.00
C THR A 222 3.08 5.39 -2.65
N GLN A 223 4.35 5.79 -2.49
CA GLN A 223 4.86 6.44 -1.28
C GLN A 223 5.96 7.44 -1.62
N ALA A 224 6.22 8.37 -0.71
CA ALA A 224 7.34 9.30 -0.80
C ALA A 224 7.94 9.50 0.59
N LEU A 225 9.23 9.83 0.66
CA LEU A 225 9.96 10.27 1.85
C LEU A 225 10.96 11.38 1.51
N GLN A 226 10.90 12.50 2.23
CA GLN A 226 11.86 13.60 2.07
C GLN A 226 13.24 13.19 2.58
N SER A 227 14.28 13.67 1.91
CA SER A 227 15.68 13.35 2.22
C SER A 227 16.13 13.84 3.60
N GLU A 228 15.49 14.87 4.18
CA GLU A 228 15.80 15.36 5.53
C GLU A 228 15.58 14.27 6.60
N GLY A 229 14.57 13.41 6.43
CA GLY A 229 14.36 12.24 7.30
C GLY A 229 15.44 11.15 7.16
N ILE A 230 16.21 11.17 6.07
CA ILE A 230 17.27 10.19 5.78
C ILE A 230 18.65 10.71 6.24
N ALA A 231 18.83 12.03 6.33
CA ALA A 231 20.12 12.65 6.64
C ALA A 231 20.64 12.33 8.07
N GLY A 232 19.74 12.03 9.01
CA GLY A 232 20.09 11.59 10.37
C GLY A 232 20.36 10.09 10.52
N GLU A 233 20.06 9.28 9.50
CA GLU A 233 20.08 7.81 9.56
C GLU A 233 20.91 7.19 8.41
N LYS A 234 21.97 7.88 7.98
CA LYS A 234 22.90 7.41 6.94
C LYS A 234 23.47 6.01 7.23
N GLU A 235 23.51 5.62 8.50
CA GLU A 235 24.03 4.34 8.98
C GLU A 235 23.07 3.15 8.77
N LYS A 236 21.75 3.39 8.63
CA LYS A 236 20.73 2.32 8.47
C LYS A 236 20.37 2.00 7.01
N ILE A 237 20.90 2.75 6.05
CA ILE A 237 20.70 2.51 4.61
C ILE A 237 21.55 1.32 4.13
N GLY A 238 22.57 0.95 4.92
CA GLY A 238 23.41 -0.20 4.66
C GLY A 238 22.84 -1.47 5.28
N ILE A 239 22.86 -2.55 4.49
CA ILE A 239 22.67 -3.95 4.91
C ILE A 239 21.19 -4.39 4.95
N GLY A 240 20.66 -4.82 3.79
CA GLY A 240 19.57 -5.82 3.80
C GLY A 240 18.40 -5.63 2.82
N ALA A 241 18.40 -4.61 1.96
CA ALA A 241 17.22 -4.28 1.17
C ALA A 241 17.28 -4.76 -0.29
N GLY A 242 16.52 -5.81 -0.63
CA GLY A 242 16.04 -5.98 -2.00
C GLY A 242 15.10 -4.82 -2.39
N ALA A 243 14.67 -4.78 -3.65
CA ALA A 243 13.70 -3.78 -4.13
C ALA A 243 12.48 -3.68 -3.18
N GLY A 244 12.22 -2.48 -2.63
CA GLY A 244 11.13 -2.24 -1.68
C GLY A 244 11.50 -2.28 -0.19
N ALA A 245 12.79 -2.43 0.18
CA ALA A 245 13.19 -2.45 1.59
C ALA A 245 13.87 -1.15 2.09
N ILE A 246 14.18 -0.16 1.24
CA ILE A 246 14.77 1.11 1.71
C ILE A 246 13.72 1.95 2.44
N LEU A 247 12.58 2.22 1.79
CA LEU A 247 11.50 2.94 2.47
C LEU A 247 10.91 2.06 3.59
N GLY A 248 10.89 0.73 3.43
CA GLY A 248 10.46 -0.20 4.48
C GLY A 248 11.34 -0.16 5.74
N ALA A 249 12.66 -0.03 5.59
CA ALA A 249 13.60 0.10 6.72
C ALA A 249 13.52 1.49 7.37
N ILE A 250 13.38 2.56 6.58
CA ILE A 250 13.23 3.94 7.09
C ILE A 250 11.88 4.13 7.80
N LEU A 251 10.81 3.51 7.29
CA LEU A 251 9.48 3.56 7.91
C LEU A 251 9.35 2.65 9.14
N GLY A 252 10.07 1.52 9.17
CA GLY A 252 9.98 0.49 10.23
C GLY A 252 10.80 0.75 11.50
N GLY A 253 11.60 1.82 11.56
CA GLY A 253 12.47 2.13 12.70
C GLY A 253 12.50 3.61 13.05
N ALA A 254 11.49 4.07 13.79
CA ALA A 254 11.36 5.42 14.34
C ALA A 254 11.23 6.57 13.31
N LYS A 255 9.98 7.03 13.15
CA LYS A 255 9.65 8.42 12.76
C LYS A 255 10.01 8.85 11.32
N GLY A 256 9.65 8.04 10.33
CA GLY A 256 9.79 8.38 8.91
C GLY A 256 8.47 8.68 8.20
N ALA A 257 7.53 9.45 8.77
CA ALA A 257 6.36 9.90 8.00
C ALA A 257 6.69 11.25 7.35
N LEU A 258 6.44 11.41 6.04
CA LEU A 258 6.38 12.73 5.41
C LEU A 258 5.38 13.59 6.20
N ALA A 259 5.89 14.58 6.92
CA ALA A 259 5.07 15.64 7.47
C ALA A 259 4.57 16.48 6.28
N GLY A 260 3.37 16.14 5.80
CA GLY A 260 2.59 17.04 4.98
C GLY A 260 2.46 16.72 3.50
N ILE A 261 2.78 15.50 3.09
CA ILE A 261 2.49 15.02 1.73
C ILE A 261 1.65 13.74 1.82
N LEU A 262 0.51 13.73 1.14
CA LEU A 262 -0.37 12.58 0.97
C LEU A 262 -0.28 12.08 -0.46
N ILE A 263 -0.10 10.77 -0.64
CA ILE A 263 -0.20 10.13 -1.95
C ILE A 263 -1.56 9.45 -2.05
N GLY A 264 -2.37 9.89 -3.01
CA GLY A 264 -3.64 9.30 -3.36
C GLY A 264 -3.52 8.26 -4.48
N ALA A 265 -4.63 7.59 -4.78
CA ALA A 265 -4.73 6.66 -5.90
C ALA A 265 -4.24 7.30 -7.21
N GLY A 266 -3.52 6.52 -8.03
CA GLY A 266 -3.00 6.98 -9.32
C GLY A 266 -1.78 7.92 -9.24
N GLY A 267 -1.09 8.01 -8.10
CA GLY A 267 0.17 8.75 -7.99
C GLY A 267 0.00 10.25 -7.75
N THR A 268 -1.17 10.65 -7.26
CA THR A 268 -1.44 12.05 -6.91
C THR A 268 -0.77 12.39 -5.60
N VAL A 269 0.22 13.27 -5.64
CA VAL A 269 0.90 13.86 -4.50
C VAL A 269 0.14 15.14 -4.10
N ALA A 270 -0.28 15.25 -2.85
CA ALA A 270 -1.02 16.41 -2.36
C ALA A 270 -0.40 16.95 -1.07
N ALA A 271 -0.35 18.28 -0.94
CA ALA A 271 0.15 18.92 0.27
C ALA A 271 -0.92 18.90 1.37
N THR A 272 -0.49 18.82 2.63
CA THR A 272 -1.35 19.12 3.77
C THR A 272 -1.43 20.62 3.98
N GLU A 273 -2.66 21.12 4.13
CA GLU A 273 -3.06 22.50 4.48
C GLU A 273 -2.13 23.67 4.07
N GLY A 274 -2.63 24.45 3.11
CA GLY A 274 -2.23 25.84 2.87
C GLY A 274 -1.05 26.05 1.93
N LYS A 275 -0.42 24.98 1.42
CA LYS A 275 0.84 25.08 0.67
C LYS A 275 0.80 24.29 -0.64
N ASP A 276 1.69 24.66 -1.55
CA ASP A 276 2.03 23.86 -2.72
C ASP A 276 2.73 22.56 -2.31
N VAL A 277 2.65 21.54 -3.17
CA VAL A 277 3.48 20.34 -3.05
C VAL A 277 4.92 20.75 -3.34
N GLU A 278 5.84 20.29 -2.50
CA GLU A 278 7.27 20.43 -2.71
C GLU A 278 7.98 19.09 -2.42
N LEU A 279 8.62 18.57 -3.46
CA LEU A 279 9.45 17.38 -3.43
C LEU A 279 10.89 17.84 -3.69
N PRO A 280 11.70 18.12 -2.65
CA PRO A 280 13.09 18.51 -2.82
C PRO A 280 13.90 17.46 -3.59
N SER A 281 15.03 17.87 -4.17
CA SER A 281 15.99 16.90 -4.72
C SER A 281 16.41 15.91 -3.63
N GLY A 282 16.55 14.64 -3.98
CA GLY A 282 16.89 13.59 -3.04
C GLY A 282 15.70 12.92 -2.37
N THR A 283 14.47 13.44 -2.55
CA THR A 283 13.23 12.77 -2.13
C THR A 283 13.21 11.35 -2.67
N VAL A 284 12.92 10.38 -1.80
CA VAL A 284 12.80 8.97 -2.18
C VAL A 284 11.34 8.66 -2.45
N LEU A 285 11.04 8.10 -3.61
CA LEU A 285 9.70 7.71 -4.04
C LEU A 285 9.62 6.18 -4.11
N ARG A 286 8.54 5.60 -3.59
CA ARG A 286 8.15 4.23 -3.91
C ARG A 286 7.34 4.24 -5.18
N VAL A 287 7.78 3.45 -6.14
CA VAL A 287 7.18 3.37 -7.46
C VAL A 287 6.76 1.93 -7.71
N ARG A 288 5.48 1.70 -7.96
CA ARG A 288 4.93 0.37 -8.23
C ARG A 288 4.65 0.22 -9.72
N LEU A 289 5.14 -0.86 -10.31
CA LEU A 289 4.90 -1.19 -11.70
C LEU A 289 3.43 -1.58 -11.94
N ASP A 290 2.78 -0.95 -12.93
CA ASP A 290 1.35 -1.14 -13.24
C ASP A 290 1.12 -2.15 -14.38
N SER A 291 2.16 -2.47 -15.14
CA SER A 291 2.12 -3.50 -16.19
C SER A 291 3.48 -4.18 -16.31
N PRO A 292 3.56 -5.47 -16.67
CA PRO A 292 4.84 -6.16 -16.78
C PRO A 292 5.83 -5.41 -17.68
N LEU A 293 7.09 -5.35 -17.24
CA LEU A 293 8.17 -4.67 -17.94
C LEU A 293 9.05 -5.73 -18.59
N ASN A 294 8.98 -5.78 -19.93
CA ASN A 294 9.78 -6.70 -20.71
C ASN A 294 11.15 -6.07 -21.04
N LEU A 295 12.22 -6.75 -20.62
CA LEU A 295 13.61 -6.37 -20.86
C LEU A 295 14.18 -7.00 -22.14
N GLN A 296 13.39 -7.79 -22.87
CA GLN A 296 13.77 -8.36 -24.15
C GLN A 296 13.69 -7.31 -25.26
N ARG A 297 14.76 -7.22 -26.04
CA ARG A 297 14.75 -6.63 -27.37
C ARG A 297 15.71 -7.41 -28.24
#